data_AF-A0A9E1XY64-F1
#
_entry.id   AF-A0A9E1XY64-F1
#
_cell.length_a   1.000
_cell.length_b   1.000
_cell.length_c   1.000
_cell.angle_alpha   90.00
_cell.angle_beta   90.00
_cell.angle_gamma   90.00
#
_symmetry.space_group_name_H-M   'P 1'
#
loop_
_entity.id
_entity.type
_entity.pdbx_description
1 polymer ?
#
loop_
_entity_poly.entity_id
_entity_poly.type
_entity_poly.pdbx_seq_one_letter_code
_entity_poly.pdbx_strand_id
1 'polypeptide(L)'
;MYNLKIIGVNVFLRKTKTHTHVGVLKKEQGSFVFIYDDQYFTSRNALSLGPEFPLTKREFISTTLFPSFNDRIPSRQNPAYPEYCLSMGIDTSESDPIILLCTIGRKGPSSFVFAPLFERGISSQNLIDFRNSLNLTTREFAQVFEFSQASLNAFETNKTSGKNIVKRLEMIILFPSVALYLLKINSGVLIYQKRINAINEIKKRML
;
A
#
# COMPACT_ATOMS: atom_id res chain seq x y z
N MET A 1 -6.06 7.77 -12.38
CA MET A 1 -5.15 6.84 -11.64
C MET A 1 -5.50 6.83 -10.15
N TYR A 2 -5.73 5.67 -9.51
CA TYR A 2 -5.92 5.61 -8.05
C TYR A 2 -4.60 5.98 -7.38
N ASN A 3 -4.55 7.13 -6.73
CA ASN A 3 -3.37 7.58 -6.01
C ASN A 3 -3.39 6.90 -4.64
N LEU A 4 -2.59 5.84 -4.47
CA LEU A 4 -2.45 5.16 -3.19
C LEU A 4 -1.89 6.13 -2.18
N LYS A 5 -2.74 6.57 -1.25
CA LYS A 5 -2.34 7.50 -0.20
C LYS A 5 -1.39 6.78 0.77
N ILE A 6 -0.21 7.34 0.98
CA ILE A 6 0.71 6.87 2.03
C ILE A 6 0.16 7.36 3.37
N ILE A 7 -0.11 6.43 4.28
CA ILE A 7 -0.63 6.70 5.64
C ILE A 7 0.40 6.46 6.73
N GLY A 8 1.58 5.96 6.36
CA GLY A 8 2.67 5.71 7.30
C GLY A 8 3.85 5.01 6.64
N VAL A 9 4.75 4.51 7.48
CA VAL A 9 5.98 3.83 7.10
C VAL A 9 6.02 2.45 7.78
N ASN A 10 6.12 1.39 6.99
CA ASN A 10 6.54 0.09 7.49
C ASN A 10 8.06 0.09 7.68
N VAL A 11 8.50 -0.37 8.84
CA VAL A 11 9.92 -0.57 9.14
C VAL A 11 10.23 -2.06 9.02
N PHE A 12 11.29 -2.40 8.29
CA PHE A 12 11.78 -3.76 8.14
C PHE A 12 13.23 -3.87 8.57
N LEU A 13 13.60 -4.97 9.20
CA LEU A 13 14.98 -5.36 9.43
C LEU A 13 15.41 -6.28 8.28
N ARG A 14 16.30 -5.79 7.44
CA ARG A 14 16.89 -6.55 6.33
C ARG A 14 18.08 -7.36 6.82
N LYS A 15 17.95 -8.68 6.74
CA LYS A 15 19.05 -9.65 6.85
C LYS A 15 19.40 -10.16 5.46
N THR A 16 20.47 -10.93 5.34
CA THR A 16 21.01 -11.41 4.05
C THR A 16 19.97 -12.10 3.17
N LYS A 17 19.03 -12.85 3.78
CA LYS A 17 18.01 -13.64 3.06
C LYS A 17 16.56 -13.26 3.40
N THR A 18 16.33 -12.43 4.40
CA THR A 18 14.98 -12.17 4.93
C THR A 18 14.78 -10.70 5.24
N HIS A 19 13.53 -10.26 5.15
CA HIS A 19 13.08 -8.98 5.70
C HIS A 19 12.07 -9.29 6.78
N THR A 20 12.40 -8.95 8.03
CA THR A 20 11.47 -9.10 9.15
C THR A 20 10.74 -7.78 9.34
N HIS A 21 9.42 -7.81 9.42
CA HIS A 21 8.64 -6.61 9.75
C HIS A 21 8.90 -6.25 11.21
N VAL A 22 9.33 -5.01 11.44
CA VAL A 22 9.75 -4.50 12.76
C VAL A 22 8.60 -3.78 13.42
N GLY A 23 7.89 -2.96 12.66
CA GLY A 23 6.85 -2.09 13.19
C GLY A 23 6.38 -1.08 12.16
N VAL A 24 5.57 -0.14 12.63
CA VAL A 24 4.94 0.88 11.80
C VAL A 24 5.07 2.24 12.45
N LEU A 25 5.50 3.24 11.68
CA LEU A 25 5.41 4.66 12.02
C LEU A 25 4.20 5.27 11.30
N LYS A 26 3.35 6.00 12.01
CA LYS A 26 2.22 6.77 11.45
C LYS A 26 2.20 8.18 12.00
N LYS A 27 1.42 9.04 11.35
CA LYS A 27 1.04 10.34 11.89
C LYS A 27 -0.43 10.29 12.31
N GLU A 28 -0.71 10.41 13.61
CA GLU A 28 -2.05 10.36 14.19
C GLU A 28 -2.27 11.60 15.05
N GLN A 29 -3.37 12.34 14.80
CA GLN A 29 -3.75 13.54 15.55
C GLN A 29 -2.60 14.58 15.71
N GLY A 30 -1.75 14.72 14.68
CA GLY A 30 -0.61 15.64 14.70
C GLY A 30 0.65 15.10 15.37
N SER A 31 0.63 13.91 15.94
CA SER A 31 1.78 13.23 16.55
C SER A 31 2.29 12.08 15.69
N PHE A 32 3.59 11.80 15.76
CA PHE A 32 4.20 10.60 15.22
C PHE A 32 4.08 9.46 16.23
N VAL A 33 3.51 8.34 15.78
CA VAL A 33 3.30 7.14 16.58
C VAL A 33 4.07 5.99 15.94
N PHE A 34 5.03 5.42 16.66
CA PHE A 34 5.74 4.21 16.26
C PHE A 34 5.30 3.03 17.14
N ILE A 35 4.91 1.94 16.50
CA ILE A 35 4.45 0.72 17.17
C ILE A 35 5.25 -0.47 16.63
N TYR A 36 5.91 -1.20 17.52
CA TYR A 36 6.53 -2.48 17.18
C TYR A 36 5.49 -3.53 16.78
N ASP A 37 5.84 -4.36 15.79
CA ASP A 37 5.10 -5.58 15.48
C ASP A 37 5.17 -6.57 16.66
N ASP A 38 4.09 -7.29 16.94
CA ASP A 38 3.98 -8.18 18.10
C ASP A 38 4.97 -9.36 18.03
N GLN A 39 5.17 -9.93 16.83
CA GLN A 39 6.09 -11.04 16.63
C GLN A 39 7.54 -10.56 16.71
N TYR A 40 7.82 -9.35 16.22
CA TYR A 40 9.14 -8.76 16.35
C TYR A 40 9.47 -8.41 17.80
N PHE A 41 8.56 -7.73 18.50
CA PHE A 41 8.75 -7.29 19.89
C PHE A 41 9.05 -8.44 20.85
N THR A 42 8.39 -9.58 20.65
CA THR A 42 8.56 -10.78 21.49
C THR A 42 9.74 -11.67 21.08
N SER A 43 10.43 -11.34 19.99
CA SER A 43 11.54 -12.15 19.47
C SER A 43 12.80 -11.97 20.31
N ARG A 44 13.42 -13.08 20.72
CA ARG A 44 14.67 -13.10 21.50
C ARG A 44 15.85 -12.36 20.83
N ASN A 45 15.84 -12.29 19.49
CA ASN A 45 16.92 -11.70 18.69
C ASN A 45 16.47 -10.40 18.00
N ALA A 46 15.49 -9.71 18.57
CA ALA A 46 15.06 -8.41 18.08
C ALA A 46 16.13 -7.35 18.36
N LEU A 47 16.33 -6.47 17.38
CA LEU A 47 17.18 -5.29 17.51
C LEU A 47 16.28 -4.06 17.71
N SER A 48 16.62 -3.20 18.66
CA SER A 48 15.97 -1.89 18.77
C SER A 48 16.28 -1.05 17.52
N LEU A 49 15.35 -0.17 17.16
CA LEU A 49 15.51 0.71 16.00
C LEU A 49 16.53 1.81 16.28
N GLY A 50 16.56 2.26 17.54
CA GLY A 50 17.45 3.26 18.08
C GLY A 50 17.34 3.30 19.61
N PRO A 51 18.16 4.10 20.30
CA PRO A 51 18.14 4.25 21.75
C PRO A 51 16.78 4.69 22.32
N GLU A 52 16.02 5.47 21.56
CA GLU A 52 14.69 5.97 21.92
C GLU A 52 13.57 4.93 21.72
N PHE A 53 13.90 3.77 21.13
CA PHE A 53 12.98 2.66 20.91
C PHE A 53 13.43 1.38 21.64
N PRO A 54 13.52 1.39 22.98
CA PRO A 54 13.85 0.19 23.74
C PRO A 54 12.77 -0.89 23.54
N LEU A 55 13.18 -2.16 23.43
CA LEU A 55 12.27 -3.31 23.33
C LEU A 55 11.56 -3.64 24.66
N THR A 56 11.51 -2.69 25.60
CA THR A 56 10.74 -2.77 26.85
C THR A 56 9.33 -2.20 26.70
N LYS A 57 9.12 -1.33 25.70
CA LYS A 57 7.83 -0.70 25.40
C LYS A 57 7.52 -0.89 23.92
N ARG A 58 6.26 -1.18 23.60
CA ARG A 58 5.84 -1.44 22.22
C ARG A 58 5.54 -0.16 21.43
N GLU A 59 4.97 0.85 22.09
CA GLU A 59 4.41 2.05 21.46
C GLU A 59 5.10 3.33 21.95
N PHE A 60 5.43 4.19 20.99
CA PHE A 60 6.13 5.45 21.19
C PHE A 60 5.41 6.57 20.48
N ILE A 61 5.21 7.69 21.17
CA ILE A 61 4.46 8.84 20.66
C ILE A 61 5.34 10.08 20.82
N SER A 62 5.39 10.92 19.80
CA SER A 62 6.13 12.19 19.81
C SER A 62 5.43 13.22 18.91
N THR A 63 5.45 14.50 19.30
CA THR A 63 4.93 15.58 18.44
C THR A 63 5.86 15.90 17.27
N THR A 64 7.16 15.59 17.42
CA THR A 64 8.19 15.72 16.38
C THR A 64 8.64 14.35 15.88
N LEU A 65 9.18 14.29 14.65
CA LEU A 65 9.72 13.04 14.14
C LEU A 65 10.90 12.58 15.00
N PHE A 66 10.91 11.30 15.38
CA PHE A 66 11.97 10.77 16.23
C PHE A 66 13.35 10.84 15.54
N PRO A 67 14.45 11.05 16.29
CA PRO A 67 15.79 11.19 15.74
C PRO A 67 16.21 10.07 14.78
N SER A 68 16.01 8.79 15.14
CA SER A 68 16.41 7.66 14.30
C SER A 68 15.68 7.60 12.94
N PHE A 69 14.51 8.24 12.83
CA PHE A 69 13.83 8.43 11.55
C PHE A 69 14.33 9.71 10.87
N ASN A 70 14.46 10.82 11.60
CA ASN A 70 14.90 12.09 11.02
C ASN A 70 16.29 12.01 10.38
N ASP A 71 17.22 11.31 11.02
CA ASP A 71 18.61 11.11 10.55
C ASP A 71 18.69 10.35 9.22
N ARG A 72 17.57 9.80 8.75
CA ARG A 72 17.49 9.05 7.50
C ARG A 72 17.13 9.93 6.32
N ILE A 73 16.58 11.10 6.58
CA ILE A 73 16.20 12.05 5.53
C ILE A 73 17.44 12.90 5.22
N PRO A 74 18.00 12.85 3.99
CA PRO A 74 19.10 13.71 3.61
C PRO A 74 18.74 15.19 3.80
N SER A 75 19.69 15.98 4.31
CA SER A 75 19.51 17.42 4.42
C SER A 75 19.27 18.06 3.04
N ARG A 76 18.36 19.04 2.97
CA ARG A 76 18.11 19.85 1.76
C ARG A 76 19.31 20.69 1.33
N GLN A 77 20.26 20.95 2.24
CA GLN A 77 21.52 21.63 1.92
C GLN A 77 22.52 20.69 1.22
N ASN A 78 22.25 19.39 1.15
CA ASN A 78 23.07 18.46 0.39
C ASN A 78 22.97 18.78 -1.11
N PRO A 79 24.09 19.04 -1.82
CA PRO A 79 24.09 19.31 -3.26
C PRO A 79 23.41 18.23 -4.10
N ALA A 80 23.41 16.97 -3.63
CA ALA A 80 22.80 15.83 -4.31
C ALA A 80 21.30 15.63 -4.00
N TYR A 81 20.71 16.48 -3.15
CA TYR A 81 19.30 16.37 -2.74
C TYR A 81 18.33 16.46 -3.93
N PRO A 82 18.50 17.40 -4.89
CA PRO A 82 17.65 17.45 -6.08
C PRO A 82 17.67 16.16 -6.90
N GLU A 83 18.84 15.54 -7.06
CA GLU A 83 19.02 14.30 -7.79
C GLU A 83 18.34 13.12 -7.08
N TYR A 84 18.42 13.06 -5.74
CA TYR A 84 17.69 12.06 -4.96
C TYR A 84 16.18 12.20 -5.17
N CYS A 85 15.65 13.41 -5.09
CA CYS A 85 14.23 13.68 -5.31
C CYS A 85 13.79 13.27 -6.71
N LEU A 86 14.54 13.68 -7.73
CA LEU A 86 14.28 13.35 -9.13
C LEU A 86 14.29 11.84 -9.37
N SER A 87 15.29 11.13 -8.82
CA SER A 87 15.41 9.67 -8.97
C SER A 87 14.25 8.89 -8.36
N MET A 88 13.58 9.48 -7.36
CA MET A 88 12.43 8.90 -6.67
C MET A 88 11.09 9.45 -7.16
N GLY A 89 11.10 10.39 -8.12
CA GLY A 89 9.91 11.00 -8.70
C GLY A 89 9.13 11.90 -7.74
N ILE A 90 9.81 12.55 -6.79
CA ILE A 90 9.21 13.51 -5.84
C ILE A 90 9.70 14.94 -6.08
N ASP A 91 8.91 15.91 -5.67
CA ASP A 91 9.27 17.33 -5.74
C ASP A 91 10.35 17.67 -4.70
N THR A 92 11.28 18.57 -5.04
CA THR A 92 12.35 19.00 -4.13
C THR A 92 11.83 19.81 -2.94
N SER A 93 10.64 20.38 -3.06
CA SER A 93 9.92 21.07 -1.99
C SER A 93 9.15 20.14 -1.04
N GLU A 94 9.05 18.83 -1.35
CA GLU A 94 8.37 17.84 -0.51
C GLU A 94 8.87 17.92 0.93
N SER A 95 7.93 18.06 1.85
CA SER A 95 8.18 18.36 3.27
C SER A 95 7.52 17.36 4.21
N ASP A 96 6.65 16.48 3.74
CA ASP A 96 6.06 15.42 4.56
C ASP A 96 7.14 14.39 4.91
N PRO A 97 7.53 14.28 6.20
CA PRO A 97 8.57 13.36 6.61
C PRO A 97 8.21 11.89 6.31
N ILE A 98 6.93 11.52 6.25
CA ILE A 98 6.51 10.17 5.90
C ILE A 98 6.83 9.87 4.44
N ILE A 99 6.58 10.83 3.52
CA ILE A 99 6.90 10.69 2.10
C ILE A 99 8.42 10.63 1.93
N LEU A 100 9.16 11.54 2.56
CA LEU A 100 10.63 11.58 2.49
C LEU A 100 11.28 10.29 3.01
N LEU A 101 10.79 9.73 4.12
CA LEU A 101 11.26 8.44 4.67
C LEU A 101 11.02 7.27 3.72
N CYS A 102 9.87 7.24 3.03
CA CYS A 102 9.54 6.16 2.10
C CYS A 102 10.28 6.25 0.77
N THR A 103 10.87 7.41 0.49
CA THR A 103 11.50 7.72 -0.80
C THR A 103 13.01 7.85 -0.64
N ILE A 104 13.51 9.05 -0.36
CA ILE A 104 14.93 9.35 -0.27
C ILE A 104 15.57 8.85 1.04
N GLY A 105 14.78 8.63 2.09
CA GLY A 105 15.22 8.04 3.36
C GLY A 105 15.04 6.52 3.46
N ARG A 106 14.65 5.87 2.36
CA ARG A 106 14.24 4.45 2.33
C ARG A 106 15.31 3.47 2.81
N LYS A 107 16.58 3.75 2.49
CA LYS A 107 17.75 2.93 2.85
C LYS A 107 18.82 3.84 3.43
N GLY A 108 19.51 3.36 4.45
CA GLY A 108 20.64 4.03 5.05
C GLY A 108 21.75 3.05 5.42
N PRO A 109 22.74 3.48 6.21
CA PRO A 109 23.88 2.63 6.60
C PRO A 109 23.52 1.46 7.52
N SER A 110 22.32 1.42 8.08
CA SER A 110 21.88 0.32 8.96
C SER A 110 21.14 -0.79 8.20
N SER A 111 20.85 -1.89 8.89
CA SER A 111 19.98 -2.97 8.41
C SER A 111 18.48 -2.62 8.34
N PHE A 112 18.03 -1.47 8.87
CA PHE A 112 16.63 -1.06 8.78
C PHE A 112 16.28 -0.43 7.43
N VAL A 113 15.13 -0.80 6.89
CA VAL A 113 14.57 -0.34 5.61
C VAL A 113 13.17 0.21 5.85
N PHE A 114 12.87 1.34 5.23
CA PHE A 114 11.58 2.00 5.33
C PHE A 114 10.78 1.82 4.05
N ALA A 115 9.52 1.42 4.16
CA ALA A 115 8.65 1.23 3.02
C ALA A 115 7.30 1.88 3.27
N PRO A 116 6.62 2.38 2.22
CA PRO A 116 5.31 2.99 2.38
C PRO A 116 4.30 2.01 2.97
N LEU A 117 3.56 2.48 3.98
CA LEU A 117 2.28 1.91 4.36
C LEU A 117 1.21 2.69 3.62
N PHE A 118 0.58 2.04 2.64
CA PHE A 118 -0.53 2.62 1.90
C PHE A 118 -1.84 2.44 2.66
N GLU A 119 -2.75 3.39 2.49
CA GLU A 119 -4.16 3.19 2.78
C GLU A 119 -4.64 2.01 1.92
N ARG A 120 -5.05 0.95 2.60
CA ARG A 120 -5.57 -0.25 1.96
C ARG A 120 -6.95 -0.52 2.50
N GLY A 121 -7.85 -0.90 1.60
CA GLY A 121 -9.24 -1.11 1.95
C GLY A 121 -10.12 -0.76 0.76
N ILE A 122 -10.63 -1.80 0.12
CA ILE A 122 -11.79 -1.67 -0.74
C ILE A 122 -13.02 -2.00 0.10
N SER A 123 -14.01 -1.13 0.04
CA SER A 123 -15.34 -1.39 0.59
C SER A 123 -16.17 -2.20 -0.40
N SER A 124 -17.26 -2.79 0.10
CA SER A 124 -18.32 -3.38 -0.73
C SER A 124 -18.82 -2.39 -1.79
N GLN A 125 -18.97 -1.12 -1.42
CA GLN A 125 -19.40 -0.06 -2.34
C GLN A 125 -18.40 0.12 -3.49
N ASN A 126 -17.09 0.11 -3.21
CA ASN A 126 -16.09 0.24 -4.27
C ASN A 126 -16.18 -0.88 -5.31
N LEU A 127 -16.47 -2.11 -4.87
CA LEU A 127 -16.70 -3.23 -5.79
C LEU A 127 -17.97 -3.03 -6.62
N ILE A 128 -19.08 -2.66 -5.98
CA ILE A 128 -20.37 -2.46 -6.65
C ILE A 128 -20.25 -1.36 -7.71
N ASP A 129 -19.64 -0.22 -7.36
CA ASP A 129 -19.43 0.90 -8.26
C ASP A 129 -18.55 0.51 -9.44
N PHE A 130 -17.45 -0.20 -9.18
CA PHE A 130 -16.56 -0.67 -10.22
C PHE A 130 -17.27 -1.64 -11.17
N ARG A 131 -17.94 -2.66 -10.64
CA ARG A 131 -18.69 -3.65 -11.43
C ARG A 131 -19.79 -2.99 -12.27
N ASN A 132 -20.56 -2.07 -11.68
CA ASN A 132 -21.62 -1.35 -12.37
C ASN A 132 -21.06 -0.45 -13.49
N SER A 133 -19.90 0.18 -13.28
CA SER A 133 -19.25 0.97 -14.33
C SER A 133 -18.86 0.13 -15.55
N LEU A 134 -18.53 -1.15 -15.35
CA LEU A 134 -18.25 -2.09 -16.44
C LEU A 134 -19.52 -2.65 -17.10
N ASN A 135 -20.71 -2.32 -16.58
CA ASN A 135 -22.00 -2.90 -16.97
C ASN A 135 -22.02 -4.45 -16.89
N LEU A 136 -21.42 -5.00 -15.84
CA LEU A 136 -21.36 -6.44 -15.59
C LEU A 136 -22.27 -6.84 -14.43
N THR A 137 -22.95 -7.97 -14.58
CA THR A 137 -23.61 -8.66 -13.45
C THR A 137 -22.55 -9.26 -12.53
N THR A 138 -22.92 -9.61 -11.29
CA THR A 138 -21.99 -10.26 -10.36
C THR A 138 -21.47 -11.59 -10.89
N ARG A 139 -22.30 -12.34 -11.64
CA ARG A 139 -21.89 -13.59 -12.30
C ARG A 139 -20.86 -13.35 -13.40
N GLU A 140 -21.10 -12.38 -14.28
CA GLU A 140 -20.17 -12.02 -15.36
C GLU A 140 -18.85 -11.51 -14.78
N PHE A 141 -18.91 -10.64 -13.76
CA PHE A 141 -17.73 -10.15 -13.06
C PHE A 141 -16.94 -11.31 -12.42
N ALA A 142 -17.63 -12.25 -11.77
CA ALA A 142 -17.02 -13.44 -11.18
C ALA A 142 -16.25 -14.26 -12.22
N GLN A 143 -16.85 -14.50 -13.38
CA GLN A 143 -16.23 -15.29 -14.44
C GLN A 143 -15.04 -14.57 -15.07
N VAL A 144 -15.19 -13.28 -15.39
CA VAL A 144 -14.13 -12.48 -16.01
C VAL A 144 -12.90 -12.35 -15.12
N PHE A 145 -13.12 -12.10 -13.83
CA PHE A 145 -12.04 -11.85 -12.86
C PHE A 145 -11.72 -13.06 -11.97
N GLU A 146 -12.24 -14.23 -12.33
CA GLU A 146 -11.95 -15.53 -11.71
C GLU A 146 -12.21 -15.58 -10.20
N PHE A 147 -13.34 -15.04 -9.79
CA PHE A 147 -13.85 -15.17 -8.43
C PHE A 147 -14.97 -16.21 -8.38
N SER A 148 -15.18 -16.79 -7.19
CA SER A 148 -16.46 -17.46 -6.94
C SER A 148 -17.55 -16.41 -6.78
N GLN A 149 -18.71 -16.64 -7.41
CA GLN A 149 -19.86 -15.74 -7.27
C GLN A 149 -20.31 -15.63 -5.81
N ALA A 150 -20.24 -16.73 -5.05
CA ALA A 150 -20.59 -16.76 -3.64
C ALA A 150 -19.70 -15.81 -2.80
N SER A 151 -18.40 -15.78 -3.07
CA SER A 151 -17.48 -14.88 -2.36
C SER A 151 -17.69 -13.41 -2.72
N LEU A 152 -18.02 -13.10 -3.97
CA LEU A 152 -18.39 -11.72 -4.35
C LEU A 152 -19.69 -11.28 -3.69
N ASN A 153 -20.72 -12.13 -3.69
CA ASN A 153 -21.98 -11.84 -3.01
C ASN A 153 -21.77 -11.63 -1.50
N ALA A 154 -20.93 -12.45 -0.86
CA ALA A 154 -20.56 -12.26 0.54
C ALA A 154 -19.87 -10.91 0.75
N PHE A 155 -18.91 -10.54 -0.11
CA PHE A 155 -18.23 -9.26 -0.03
C PHE A 155 -19.18 -8.06 -0.24
N GLU A 156 -20.02 -8.08 -1.29
CA GLU A 156 -20.99 -7.00 -1.57
C GLU A 156 -22.02 -6.83 -0.44
N THR A 157 -22.32 -7.89 0.32
CA THR A 157 -23.23 -7.85 1.48
C THR A 157 -22.52 -7.58 2.82
N ASN A 158 -21.26 -7.14 2.78
CA ASN A 158 -20.41 -6.90 3.97
C ASN A 158 -20.24 -8.13 4.88
N LYS A 159 -20.43 -9.33 4.35
CA LYS A 159 -20.15 -10.59 5.06
C LYS A 159 -18.68 -10.95 4.92
N THR A 160 -18.16 -11.68 5.90
CA THR A 160 -16.74 -12.01 6.02
C THR A 160 -16.22 -12.65 4.74
N SER A 161 -15.22 -12.00 4.16
CA SER A 161 -14.54 -12.43 2.95
C SER A 161 -13.08 -12.68 3.28
N GLY A 162 -12.52 -13.81 2.83
CA GLY A 162 -11.15 -14.19 3.20
C GLY A 162 -10.11 -13.16 2.72
N LYS A 163 -9.03 -12.94 3.47
CA LYS A 163 -8.01 -11.89 3.18
C LYS A 163 -7.49 -11.91 1.72
N ASN A 164 -7.48 -13.06 1.07
CA ASN A 164 -7.04 -13.21 -0.31
C ASN A 164 -8.00 -12.58 -1.34
N ILE A 165 -9.32 -12.67 -1.14
CA ILE A 165 -10.27 -12.07 -2.09
C ILE A 165 -10.20 -10.56 -2.06
N VAL A 166 -10.08 -9.98 -0.86
CA VAL A 166 -9.96 -8.53 -0.68
C VAL A 166 -8.72 -8.00 -1.41
N LYS A 167 -7.56 -8.65 -1.22
CA LYS A 167 -6.33 -8.27 -1.94
C LYS A 167 -6.48 -8.36 -3.46
N ARG A 168 -7.18 -9.38 -3.96
CA ARG A 168 -7.33 -9.60 -5.40
C ARG A 168 -8.30 -8.61 -6.03
N LEU A 169 -9.39 -8.30 -5.35
CA LEU A 169 -10.32 -7.24 -5.73
C LEU A 169 -9.63 -5.86 -5.68
N GLU A 170 -8.81 -5.62 -4.66
CA GLU A 170 -8.00 -4.39 -4.54
C GLU A 170 -7.07 -4.25 -5.75
N MET A 171 -6.39 -5.33 -6.16
CA MET A 171 -5.54 -5.31 -7.36
C MET A 171 -6.32 -4.94 -8.63
N ILE A 172 -7.51 -5.52 -8.81
CA ILE A 172 -8.32 -5.29 -10.02
C ILE A 172 -8.87 -3.86 -10.05
N ILE A 173 -9.35 -3.35 -8.91
CA ILE A 173 -9.96 -2.02 -8.83
C ILE A 173 -8.89 -0.92 -8.95
N LEU A 174 -7.75 -1.10 -8.28
CA LEU A 174 -6.71 -0.06 -8.20
C LEU A 174 -5.75 -0.05 -9.39
N PHE A 175 -5.55 -1.20 -10.06
CA PHE A 175 -4.63 -1.31 -11.19
C PHE A 175 -5.39 -1.68 -12.49
N PRO A 176 -5.85 -0.68 -13.26
CA PRO A 176 -6.61 -0.89 -14.49
C PRO A 176 -5.91 -1.79 -15.51
N SER A 177 -4.57 -1.80 -15.55
CA SER A 177 -3.80 -2.70 -16.41
C SER A 177 -4.07 -4.18 -16.12
N VAL A 178 -4.18 -4.55 -14.84
CA VAL A 178 -4.50 -5.91 -14.39
C VAL A 178 -5.94 -6.26 -14.77
N ALA A 179 -6.88 -5.35 -14.50
CA ALA A 179 -8.28 -5.54 -14.87
C ALA A 179 -8.44 -5.71 -16.39
N LEU A 180 -7.75 -4.90 -17.19
CA LEU A 180 -7.79 -4.96 -18.65
C LEU A 180 -7.21 -6.28 -19.17
N TYR A 181 -6.11 -6.75 -18.58
CA TYR A 181 -5.49 -8.02 -18.91
C TYR A 181 -6.46 -9.19 -18.70
N LEU A 182 -7.05 -9.30 -17.50
CA LEU A 182 -8.03 -10.33 -17.17
C LEU A 182 -9.27 -10.25 -18.05
N LEU A 183 -9.79 -9.05 -18.30
CA LEU A 183 -10.91 -8.84 -19.21
C LEU A 183 -10.60 -9.32 -20.63
N LYS A 184 -9.39 -9.05 -21.15
CA LYS A 184 -9.02 -9.50 -22.50
C LYS A 184 -8.97 -11.02 -22.61
N ILE A 185 -8.49 -11.72 -21.58
CA ILE A 185 -8.34 -13.18 -21.59
C ILE A 185 -9.70 -13.87 -21.38
N ASN A 186 -10.49 -13.39 -20.42
CA ASN A 186 -11.69 -14.09 -19.96
C ASN A 186 -13.01 -13.54 -20.55
N SER A 187 -12.97 -12.52 -21.41
CA SER A 187 -14.19 -11.91 -22.00
C SER A 187 -14.96 -12.79 -22.99
N GLY A 188 -14.52 -14.02 -23.27
CA GLY A 188 -15.26 -14.98 -24.09
C GLY A 188 -16.66 -15.30 -23.54
N VAL A 189 -16.89 -15.08 -22.24
CA VAL A 189 -18.20 -15.25 -21.59
C VAL A 189 -19.14 -14.05 -21.79
N LEU A 190 -18.63 -12.92 -22.29
CA LEU A 190 -19.40 -11.68 -22.47
C LEU A 190 -19.88 -11.55 -23.91
N ILE A 191 -21.09 -11.01 -24.07
CA ILE A 191 -21.53 -10.52 -25.38
C ILE A 191 -20.64 -9.38 -25.86
N TYR A 192 -20.46 -9.29 -27.19
CA TYR A 192 -19.54 -8.34 -27.83
C TYR A 192 -19.69 -6.90 -27.31
N GLN A 193 -20.92 -6.39 -27.22
CA GLN A 193 -21.18 -5.03 -26.77
C GLN A 193 -20.71 -4.78 -25.33
N LYS A 194 -21.00 -5.70 -24.40
CA LYS A 194 -20.55 -5.60 -23.01
C LYS A 194 -19.03 -5.64 -22.90
N ARG A 195 -18.39 -6.52 -23.68
CA ARG A 195 -16.92 -6.60 -23.75
C ARG A 195 -16.31 -5.26 -24.18
N ILE A 196 -16.79 -4.67 -25.27
CA ILE A 196 -16.28 -3.39 -25.77
C ILE A 196 -16.49 -2.27 -24.75
N ASN A 197 -17.69 -2.20 -24.15
CA ASN A 197 -17.98 -1.20 -23.11
C ASN A 197 -17.03 -1.32 -21.92
N ALA A 198 -16.86 -2.54 -21.37
CA ALA A 198 -15.98 -2.78 -20.24
C ALA A 198 -14.51 -2.47 -20.57
N ILE A 199 -14.02 -2.81 -21.78
CA ILE A 199 -12.65 -2.47 -22.21
C ILE A 199 -12.46 -0.96 -22.27
N ASN A 200 -13.40 -0.24 -22.86
CA ASN A 200 -13.32 1.22 -22.98
C ASN A 200 -13.33 1.89 -21.61
N GLU A 201 -14.16 1.40 -20.70
CA GLU A 201 -14.25 1.97 -19.35
C GLU A 201 -12.97 1.75 -18.53
N ILE A 202 -12.35 0.56 -18.63
CA ILE A 202 -11.05 0.33 -17.98
C ILE A 202 -9.96 1.22 -18.60
N LYS A 203 -9.96 1.39 -19.92
CA LYS A 203 -8.99 2.27 -20.61
C LYS A 203 -9.09 3.73 -20.18
N LYS A 204 -10.31 4.26 -19.97
CA LYS A 204 -10.49 5.63 -19.46
C LYS A 204 -9.82 5.84 -18.10
N ARG A 205 -9.76 4.80 -17.26
CA ARG A 205 -9.13 4.86 -15.93
C ARG A 205 -7.59 4.80 -15.98
N MET A 206 -7.01 4.48 -17.14
CA MET A 206 -5.55 4.48 -17.37
C MET A 206 -5.01 5.85 -17.78
N LEU A 207 -5.89 6.73 -18.29
CA LEU A 207 -5.60 8.13 -18.60
C LEU A 207 -5.72 8.98 -17.32
#